data_AF-A0A0M2DWT0-F1
#
_entry.id   AF-A0A0M2DWT0-F1
#
_cell.length_a   1.000
_cell.length_b   1.000
_cell.length_c   1.000
_cell.angle_alpha   90.00
_cell.angle_beta   90.00
_cell.angle_gamma   90.00
#
_symmetry.space_group_name_H-M   'P 1'
#
loop_
_entity.id
_entity.type
_entity.pdbx_description
1 polymer ?
#
loop_
_entity_poly.entity_id
_entity_poly.type
_entity_poly.pdbx_seq_one_letter_code
_entity_poly.pdbx_strand_id
1 'polypeptide(L)'
;MDRMQHPSNNAVLGAPAGWDQKTLPCNALPITVTDWDGVPAVVSFWKPTPAEIEAIKAGQPVMLWVAGSTMPPAALMVEAKGSPRL
;
A
#
# COMPACT_ATOMS: atom_id res chain seq x y z
N MET A 1 -9.48 -5.83 1.72
CA MET A 1 -8.05 -5.63 2.03
C MET A 1 -7.72 -5.89 3.49
N ASP A 2 -6.99 -6.99 3.74
CA ASP A 2 -6.29 -7.19 5.00
C ASP A 2 -5.00 -6.36 5.00
N ARG A 3 -4.88 -5.47 5.99
CA ARG A 3 -3.68 -4.69 6.22
C ARG A 3 -2.58 -5.65 6.66
N MET A 4 -1.48 -5.69 5.92
CA MET A 4 -0.35 -6.56 6.24
C MET A 4 0.75 -5.74 6.91
N GLN A 5 1.20 -6.19 8.07
CA GLN A 5 2.49 -5.75 8.61
C GLN A 5 3.58 -6.61 7.98
N HIS A 6 4.37 -6.01 7.10
CA HIS A 6 5.48 -6.66 6.45
C HIS A 6 6.75 -6.54 7.31
N PRO A 7 7.63 -7.56 7.36
CA PRO A 7 8.86 -7.50 8.16
C PRO A 7 9.80 -6.32 7.84
N SER A 8 9.69 -5.72 6.65
CA SER A 8 10.48 -4.54 6.27
C SER A 8 9.84 -3.20 6.66
N ASN A 9 8.64 -3.17 7.26
CA ASN A 9 8.02 -1.91 7.63
C ASN A 9 8.85 -1.19 8.71
N ASN A 10 9.13 0.10 8.47
CA ASN A 10 9.99 0.94 9.30
C ASN A 10 9.35 2.30 9.65
N ALA A 11 8.14 2.58 9.16
CA ALA A 11 7.39 3.79 9.46
C ALA A 11 5.87 3.54 9.38
N VAL A 12 5.09 4.55 9.79
CA VAL A 12 3.62 4.51 9.77
C VAL A 12 3.10 5.85 9.23
N LEU A 13 2.19 5.78 8.25
CA LEU A 13 1.43 6.94 7.79
C LEU A 13 0.10 7.01 8.56
N GLY A 14 -0.13 8.13 9.21
CA GLY A 14 -1.41 8.45 9.86
C GLY A 14 -2.42 9.01 8.87
N ALA A 15 -3.60 9.36 9.39
CA ALA A 15 -4.60 10.05 8.59
C ALA A 15 -4.12 11.45 8.16
N PRO A 16 -4.58 11.96 7.00
CA PRO A 16 -4.26 13.30 6.55
C PRO A 16 -4.64 14.39 7.57
N ALA A 17 -3.95 15.53 7.52
CA ALA A 17 -4.32 16.69 8.34
C ALA A 17 -5.76 17.14 8.04
N GLY A 18 -6.55 17.37 9.08
CA GLY A 18 -7.96 17.75 8.95
C GLY A 18 -8.92 16.61 8.56
N TRP A 19 -8.46 15.36 8.51
CA TRP A 19 -9.31 14.22 8.16
C TRP A 19 -10.38 13.94 9.23
N ASP A 20 -11.64 13.88 8.80
CA ASP A 20 -12.75 13.53 9.68
C ASP A 20 -12.89 12.00 9.84
N GLN A 21 -12.31 11.50 10.92
CA GLN A 21 -12.37 10.08 11.31
C GLN A 21 -13.80 9.55 11.55
N LYS A 22 -14.76 10.43 11.85
CA LYS A 22 -16.15 10.00 12.12
C LYS A 22 -16.92 9.73 10.84
N THR A 23 -16.63 10.49 9.78
CA THR A 23 -17.26 10.31 8.47
C THR A 23 -16.66 9.13 7.71
N LEU A 24 -15.33 9.02 7.71
CA LEU A 24 -14.64 7.91 7.03
C LEU A 24 -13.40 7.49 7.84
N PRO A 25 -13.43 6.33 8.53
CA PRO A 25 -12.30 5.86 9.31
C PRO A 25 -11.04 5.67 8.44
N CYS A 26 -9.98 6.41 8.77
CA CYS A 26 -8.67 6.30 8.15
C CYS A 26 -7.69 5.78 9.20
N ASN A 27 -7.57 4.45 9.29
CA ASN A 27 -6.61 3.85 10.21
C ASN A 27 -5.18 3.94 9.66
N ALA A 28 -4.22 3.96 10.57
CA ALA A 28 -2.79 4.02 10.27
C ALA A 28 -2.34 2.93 9.27
N LEU A 29 -1.42 3.29 8.38
CA LEU A 29 -0.85 2.44 7.36
C LEU A 29 0.63 2.17 7.65
N PRO A 30 1.02 0.93 7.99
CA PRO A 30 2.42 0.53 8.04
C PRO A 30 3.07 0.64 6.65
N ILE A 31 4.25 1.23 6.60
CA ILE A 31 5.01 1.42 5.36
C ILE A 31 6.48 1.11 5.54
N THR A 32 7.16 0.92 4.42
CA THR A 32 8.62 0.92 4.31
C THR A 32 9.05 2.14 3.52
N VAL A 33 9.82 3.03 4.14
CA VAL A 33 10.58 4.08 3.43
C VAL A 33 11.84 3.42 2.88
N THR A 34 12.08 3.54 1.57
CA THR A 34 13.20 2.90 0.86
C THR A 34 13.70 3.76 -0.30
N ASP A 35 14.78 3.31 -0.96
CA ASP A 35 15.27 3.84 -2.22
C ASP A 35 14.91 2.86 -3.35
N TRP A 36 14.35 3.37 -4.44
CA TRP A 36 14.07 2.62 -5.65
C TRP A 36 14.90 3.18 -6.79
N ASP A 37 16.08 2.58 -7.01
CA ASP A 37 17.03 2.97 -8.06
C ASP A 37 17.38 4.48 -8.05
N GLY A 38 17.66 5.02 -6.86
CA GLY A 38 17.98 6.43 -6.64
C GLY A 38 16.78 7.35 -6.46
N VAL A 39 15.56 6.79 -6.44
CA VAL A 39 14.32 7.53 -6.17
C VAL A 39 13.80 7.20 -4.75
N PRO A 40 13.70 8.18 -3.84
CA PRO A 40 13.07 7.97 -2.55
C PRO A 40 11.62 7.50 -2.71
N ALA A 41 11.30 6.36 -2.10
CA ALA A 41 10.03 5.68 -2.27
C ALA A 41 9.42 5.26 -0.93
N VAL A 42 8.11 5.02 -0.95
CA VAL A 42 7.37 4.40 0.15
C VAL A 42 6.60 3.21 -0.39
N VAL A 43 6.61 2.10 0.35
CA VAL A 43 5.90 0.87 -0.03
C VAL A 43 4.96 0.45 1.07
N SER A 44 3.72 0.14 0.69
CA SER A 44 2.72 -0.48 1.55
C SER A 44 2.32 -1.85 0.99
N PHE A 45 2.01 -2.79 1.89
CA PHE A 45 1.69 -4.17 1.51
C PHE A 45 0.25 -4.51 1.89
N TRP A 46 -0.44 -5.24 1.01
CA TRP A 46 -1.70 -5.88 1.33
C TRP A 46 -1.69 -7.30 0.78
N LYS A 47 -2.40 -8.20 1.46
CA LYS A 47 -2.69 -9.53 0.94
C LYS A 47 -4.08 -9.52 0.33
N PRO A 48 -4.22 -9.79 -0.98
CA PRO A 48 -5.55 -9.95 -1.58
C PRO A 48 -6.31 -11.08 -0.90
N THR A 49 -7.58 -10.84 -0.62
CA THR A 49 -8.54 -11.86 -0.17
C THR A 49 -8.82 -12.87 -1.30
N PRO A 50 -9.34 -14.08 -1.00
CA PRO A 50 -9.69 -15.03 -2.05
C PRO A 50 -10.64 -14.45 -3.12
N ALA A 51 -11.62 -13.63 -2.71
CA ALA A 51 -12.53 -12.97 -3.65
C ALA A 51 -11.82 -11.94 -4.54
N GLU A 52 -10.91 -11.14 -3.98
CA GLU A 52 -10.07 -10.20 -4.76
C GLU A 52 -9.15 -10.97 -5.73
N ILE A 53 -8.60 -12.13 -5.34
CA ILE A 53 -7.80 -13.00 -6.22
C ILE A 53 -8.62 -13.50 -7.41
N GLU A 54 -9.84 -13.99 -7.17
CA GLU A 54 -10.71 -14.47 -8.25
C GLU A 54 -11.12 -13.34 -9.20
N ALA A 55 -11.40 -12.14 -8.67
CA ALA A 55 -11.66 -10.95 -9.51
C ALA A 55 -10.45 -10.60 -10.38
N ILE A 56 -9.24 -10.61 -9.82
CA ILE A 56 -7.99 -10.38 -10.58
C ILE A 56 -7.81 -11.44 -11.67
N LYS A 57 -8.03 -12.73 -11.36
CA LYS A 57 -7.98 -13.83 -12.35
C LYS A 57 -9.02 -13.67 -13.46
N ALA A 58 -10.18 -13.12 -13.14
CA ALA A 58 -11.23 -12.80 -14.10
C ALA A 58 -10.92 -11.53 -14.93
N GLY A 59 -9.74 -10.93 -14.78
CA GLY A 59 -9.30 -9.76 -15.53
C GLY A 59 -9.90 -8.44 -15.05
N GLN A 60 -10.47 -8.39 -13.84
CA GLN A 60 -10.96 -7.14 -13.27
C GLN A 60 -9.78 -6.21 -12.93
N PRO A 61 -9.94 -4.89 -13.12
CA PRO A 61 -8.88 -3.93 -12.87
C PRO A 61 -8.58 -3.78 -11.38
N VAL A 62 -7.32 -3.48 -11.05
CA VAL A 62 -6.91 -3.09 -9.70
C VAL A 62 -7.02 -1.57 -9.55
N MET A 63 -7.69 -1.11 -8.50
CA MET A 63 -7.90 0.31 -8.22
C MET A 63 -7.02 0.76 -7.05
N LEU A 64 -6.21 1.81 -7.25
CA LEU A 64 -5.45 2.49 -6.20
C LEU A 64 -6.04 3.88 -5.96
N TRP A 65 -6.37 4.19 -4.71
CA TRP A 65 -6.83 5.51 -4.31
C TRP A 65 -5.78 6.14 -3.39
N VAL A 66 -5.36 7.35 -3.75
CA VAL A 66 -4.46 8.18 -2.95
C VAL A 66 -5.27 9.39 -2.46
N ALA A 67 -5.47 9.49 -1.15
CA ALA A 67 -6.19 10.62 -0.54
C ALA A 67 -5.21 11.54 0.21
N GLY A 68 -5.40 12.86 0.11
CA GLY A 68 -4.56 13.88 0.78
C GLY A 68 -3.69 14.70 -0.18
N SER A 69 -2.82 15.56 0.36
CA SER A 69 -2.04 16.55 -0.41
C SER A 69 -0.66 16.08 -0.88
N THR A 70 -0.18 14.88 -0.51
CA THR A 70 0.91 14.17 -1.23
C THR A 70 0.85 12.63 -1.05
N MET A 71 0.69 11.88 -2.17
CA MET A 71 1.55 10.73 -2.53
C MET A 71 1.88 10.78 -4.04
N PRO A 72 3.15 10.99 -4.39
CA PRO A 72 3.67 10.45 -5.66
C PRO A 72 5.17 10.07 -5.57
N PRO A 73 5.76 9.12 -6.34
CA PRO A 73 5.21 8.22 -7.40
C PRO A 73 4.83 6.81 -6.89
N ALA A 74 3.96 6.11 -7.64
CA ALA A 74 3.37 4.82 -7.26
C ALA A 74 3.68 3.69 -8.26
N ALA A 75 3.89 2.46 -7.77
CA ALA A 75 3.91 1.26 -8.60
C ALA A 75 3.23 0.08 -7.86
N LEU A 76 2.35 -0.64 -8.54
CA LEU A 76 1.73 -1.87 -8.03
C LEU A 76 2.41 -3.09 -8.65
N MET A 77 2.97 -3.94 -7.79
CA MET A 77 3.60 -5.20 -8.18
C MET A 77 3.22 -6.30 -7.19
N VAL A 78 3.33 -7.55 -7.63
CA VAL A 78 3.21 -8.73 -6.76
C VAL A 78 4.61 -9.14 -6.35
N GLU A 79 4.86 -9.29 -5.04
CA GLU A 79 6.11 -9.86 -4.56
C GLU A 79 6.21 -11.33 -5.00
N ALA A 80 7.15 -11.64 -5.90
CA ALA A 80 7.47 -13.01 -6.25
C ALA A 80 8.43 -13.60 -5.22
N LYS A 81 8.27 -14.89 -4.92
CA LYS A 81 9.17 -15.63 -4.04
C LYS A 81 10.60 -15.58 -4.62
N GLY A 82 11.51 -14.85 -3.95
CA GLY A 82 12.90 -14.65 -4.40
C GLY A 82 13.20 -13.26 -4.99
N SER A 83 12.24 -12.33 -4.96
CA SER A 83 12.52 -10.92 -5.27
C SER A 83 13.60 -10.37 -4.32
N PRO A 84 14.52 -9.49 -4.78
CA PRO A 84 15.48 -8.83 -3.88
C PRO A 84 14.71 -8.19 -2.73
N ARG A 85 15.16 -8.43 -1.50
CA ARG A 85 14.57 -7.73 -0.34
C ARG A 85 14.84 -6.23 -0.53
N LEU A 86 13.76 -5.44 -0.51
CA LEU A 86 13.83 -3.99 -0.33
C LEU A 86 14.63 -3.64 0.93
#